data_AF-A0A938EEL0-F1
#
_entry.id   AF-A0A938EEL0-F1
#
_cell.length_a   1.000
_cell.length_b   1.000
_cell.length_c   1.000
_cell.angle_alpha   90.00
_cell.angle_beta   90.00
_cell.angle_gamma   90.00
#
_symmetry.space_group_name_H-M   'P 1'
#
loop_
_entity.id
_entity.type
_entity.pdbx_description
1 polymer ?
#
loop_
_entity_poly.entity_id
_entity_poly.type
_entity_poly.pdbx_seq_one_letter_code
_entity_poly.pdbx_strand_id
1 'polypeptide(L)'
;METIGQVGVSDPEARPGRWGVVVAGAGAGLILSALVWWLMADWAFWSGPALLGGAVLLVGPLQLARRNAQRRRNRDVLTAWGGPRGLAYAPGAGNPSTTPLLQRKGDLGPALVGSVGGDPDGVLAHYTYTVGTGKNQHTVKVSLALARFTGREGLRVVVRDGRQFGFDGLFDDWSAFDTQSAEVDDRFEIEVREGHDPVQVTELLDPVVLASLLETGGHPLVEVDRGTLVVAIGGHVGIDPGVEDLAWFEFLRARADEWGARIAGI
;
A
#
# COMPACT_ATOMS: atom_id res chain seq x y z
N MET A 1 -27.06 22.84 -36.87
CA MET A 1 -27.82 21.73 -37.46
C MET A 1 -26.82 20.94 -38.28
N GLU A 2 -26.10 20.04 -37.61
CA GLU A 2 -25.02 19.22 -38.15
C GLU A 2 -25.12 17.86 -37.49
N THR A 3 -25.13 16.85 -38.34
CA THR A 3 -25.45 15.46 -38.06
C THR A 3 -24.16 14.74 -37.64
N ILE A 4 -24.03 14.40 -36.36
CA ILE A 4 -22.92 13.55 -35.89
C ILE A 4 -23.38 12.09 -35.93
N GLY A 5 -22.67 11.31 -36.74
CA GLY A 5 -22.97 9.92 -37.06
C GLY A 5 -22.85 8.97 -35.88
N GLN A 6 -23.76 8.00 -35.88
CA GLN A 6 -23.74 6.82 -35.01
C GLN A 6 -22.47 6.00 -35.30
N VAL A 7 -21.60 5.90 -34.30
CA VAL A 7 -20.50 4.94 -34.27
C VAL A 7 -21.07 3.62 -33.74
N GLY A 8 -20.93 2.57 -34.55
CA GLY A 8 -21.43 1.23 -34.27
C GLY A 8 -20.82 0.62 -33.01
N VAL A 9 -21.69 0.16 -32.12
CA VAL A 9 -21.36 -0.73 -31.02
C VAL A 9 -20.92 -2.06 -31.63
N SER A 10 -19.62 -2.31 -31.61
CA SER A 10 -19.05 -3.63 -31.88
C SER A 10 -18.93 -4.36 -30.55
N ASP A 11 -19.69 -5.46 -30.48
CA ASP A 11 -19.78 -6.41 -29.39
C ASP A 11 -18.47 -7.20 -29.23
N PRO A 12 -17.82 -7.25 -28.06
CA PRO A 12 -16.76 -8.21 -27.80
C PRO A 12 -17.25 -9.32 -26.84
N GLU A 13 -18.01 -10.27 -27.38
CA GLU A 13 -18.05 -11.64 -26.83
C GLU A 13 -16.69 -12.31 -27.13
N ALA A 14 -15.68 -12.00 -26.33
CA ALA A 14 -14.42 -12.74 -26.30
C ALA A 14 -14.39 -13.62 -25.04
N ARG A 15 -14.94 -14.83 -25.16
CA ARG A 15 -14.80 -15.88 -24.14
C ARG A 15 -13.33 -16.25 -23.99
N PRO A 16 -12.70 -16.15 -22.81
CA PRO A 16 -11.36 -16.67 -22.62
C PRO A 16 -11.34 -18.19 -22.78
N GLY A 17 -10.42 -18.65 -23.64
CA GLY A 17 -10.19 -20.04 -23.98
C GLY A 17 -9.96 -20.91 -22.75
N ARG A 18 -10.88 -21.87 -22.58
CA ARG A 18 -10.98 -22.83 -21.48
C ARG A 18 -9.97 -23.99 -21.59
N TRP A 19 -8.75 -23.72 -22.04
CA TRP A 19 -7.72 -24.74 -22.32
C TRP A 19 -6.48 -24.67 -21.42
N GLY A 20 -6.33 -23.64 -20.58
CA GLY A 20 -5.18 -23.52 -19.67
C GLY A 20 -5.25 -24.32 -18.37
N VAL A 21 -6.44 -24.82 -17.98
CA VAL A 21 -6.64 -25.44 -16.65
C VAL A 21 -6.46 -26.97 -16.67
N VAL A 22 -6.47 -27.62 -17.83
CA VAL A 22 -6.42 -29.10 -17.89
C VAL A 22 -5.00 -29.66 -17.74
N VAL A 23 -3.94 -28.89 -18.02
CA VAL A 23 -2.56 -29.41 -17.96
C VAL A 23 -1.96 -29.34 -16.54
N ALA A 24 -2.48 -28.49 -15.65
CA ALA A 24 -2.02 -28.45 -14.25
C ALA A 24 -2.66 -29.52 -13.35
N GLY A 25 -3.82 -30.07 -13.73
CA GLY A 25 -4.54 -31.08 -12.93
C GLY A 25 -3.97 -32.51 -13.06
N ALA A 26 -3.41 -32.86 -14.22
CA ALA A 26 -2.87 -34.21 -14.46
C ALA A 26 -1.55 -34.47 -13.71
N GLY A 27 -0.70 -33.44 -13.55
CA GLY A 27 0.56 -33.55 -12.81
C GLY A 27 0.35 -33.71 -11.30
N ALA A 28 -0.58 -32.95 -10.71
CA ALA A 28 -0.89 -33.03 -9.29
C ALA A 28 -1.58 -34.37 -8.92
N GLY A 29 -2.46 -34.89 -9.80
CA GLY A 29 -3.16 -36.16 -9.58
C GLY A 29 -2.25 -37.40 -9.60
N LEU A 30 -1.20 -37.40 -10.43
CA LEU A 30 -0.20 -38.48 -10.44
C LEU A 30 0.72 -38.43 -9.23
N ILE A 31 1.09 -37.23 -8.76
CA ILE A 31 1.90 -37.07 -7.55
C ILE A 31 1.11 -37.51 -6.31
N LEU A 32 -0.16 -37.12 -6.21
CA LEU A 32 -1.02 -37.53 -5.09
C LEU A 32 -1.32 -39.03 -5.08
N SER A 33 -1.59 -39.63 -6.24
CA SER A 33 -1.85 -41.08 -6.31
C SER A 33 -0.60 -41.90 -6.04
N ALA A 34 0.58 -41.47 -6.50
CA ALA A 34 1.86 -42.08 -6.11
C ALA A 34 2.16 -41.94 -4.62
N LEU A 35 1.85 -40.77 -4.00
CA LEU A 35 2.04 -40.54 -2.58
C LEU A 35 1.13 -41.42 -1.71
N VAL A 36 -0.13 -41.60 -2.13
CA VAL A 36 -1.12 -42.46 -1.45
C VAL A 36 -0.76 -43.93 -1.58
N TRP A 37 -0.34 -44.37 -2.77
CA TRP A 37 0.09 -45.77 -2.99
C TRP A 37 1.38 -46.08 -2.19
N TRP A 38 2.28 -45.10 -2.06
CA TRP A 38 3.48 -45.20 -1.25
C TRP A 38 3.20 -45.20 0.26
N LEU A 39 2.27 -44.38 0.76
CA LEU A 39 1.81 -44.36 2.15
C LEU A 39 1.10 -45.67 2.56
N MET A 40 0.44 -46.33 1.61
CA MET A 40 -0.26 -47.61 1.82
C MET A 40 0.67 -48.83 1.75
N ALA A 41 1.88 -48.69 1.21
CA ALA A 41 2.88 -49.74 1.21
C ALA A 41 3.59 -49.77 2.58
N ASP A 42 3.67 -50.94 3.22
CA ASP A 42 4.26 -51.20 4.56
C ASP A 42 5.73 -50.72 4.75
N TRP A 43 6.35 -50.13 3.74
CA TRP A 43 7.70 -49.57 3.76
C TRP A 43 7.73 -48.09 4.19
N ALA A 44 6.57 -47.40 4.26
CA ALA A 44 6.46 -46.01 4.68
C ALA A 44 6.85 -45.79 6.15
N PHE A 45 6.78 -46.83 6.99
CA PHE A 45 7.15 -46.75 8.41
C PHE A 45 8.67 -46.57 8.64
N TRP A 46 9.52 -47.09 7.74
CA TRP A 46 10.99 -47.01 7.85
C TRP A 46 11.60 -45.84 7.08
N SER A 47 10.91 -45.30 6.07
CA SER A 47 11.44 -44.26 5.17
C SER A 47 10.69 -42.92 5.23
N GLY A 48 9.55 -42.87 5.93
CA GLY A 48 8.74 -41.66 6.18
C GLY A 48 9.50 -40.43 6.71
N PRO A 49 10.39 -40.58 7.72
CA PRO A 49 11.15 -39.44 8.25
C PRO A 49 12.18 -38.88 7.27
N ALA A 50 12.78 -39.72 6.42
CA ALA A 50 13.86 -39.33 5.52
C ALA A 50 13.36 -38.51 4.32
N LEU A 51 12.18 -38.83 3.78
CA LEU A 51 11.58 -38.07 2.68
C LEU A 51 10.94 -36.76 3.15
N LEU A 52 10.37 -36.70 4.36
CA LEU A 52 9.96 -35.44 4.98
C LEU A 52 11.16 -34.52 5.24
N GLY A 53 12.30 -35.08 5.67
CA GLY A 53 13.56 -34.34 5.77
C GLY A 53 14.07 -33.80 4.42
N GLY A 54 14.00 -34.62 3.36
CA GLY A 54 14.40 -34.22 2.00
C GLY A 54 13.51 -33.12 1.38
N ALA A 55 12.19 -33.17 1.62
CA ALA A 55 11.26 -32.13 1.18
C ALA A 55 11.50 -30.80 1.92
N VAL A 56 11.74 -30.83 3.24
CA VAL A 56 12.10 -29.63 4.02
C VAL A 56 13.42 -29.01 3.55
N LEU A 57 14.40 -29.84 3.19
CA LEU A 57 15.69 -29.40 2.64
C LEU A 57 15.60 -28.74 1.26
N LEU A 58 14.55 -28.99 0.48
CA LEU A 58 14.33 -28.34 -0.83
C LEU A 58 13.40 -27.12 -0.73
N VAL A 59 12.39 -27.17 0.15
CA VAL A 59 11.43 -26.07 0.32
C VAL A 59 12.10 -24.82 0.92
N GLY A 60 12.97 -24.99 1.92
CA GLY A 60 13.69 -23.87 2.55
C GLY A 60 14.52 -23.05 1.55
N PRO A 61 15.43 -23.68 0.79
CA PRO A 61 16.21 -23.01 -0.25
C PRO A 61 15.36 -22.41 -1.37
N LEU A 62 14.28 -23.08 -1.78
CA LEU A 62 13.38 -22.55 -2.82
C LEU A 62 12.65 -21.28 -2.35
N GLN A 63 12.16 -21.25 -1.11
CA GLN A 63 11.56 -20.05 -0.53
C GLN A 63 12.58 -18.91 -0.40
N LEU A 64 13.80 -19.22 0.01
CA LEU A 64 14.90 -18.24 0.10
C LEU A 64 15.27 -17.70 -1.29
N ALA A 65 15.36 -18.56 -2.30
CA ALA A 65 15.63 -18.19 -3.69
C ALA A 65 14.53 -17.27 -4.25
N ARG A 66 13.25 -17.58 -3.99
CA ARG A 66 12.12 -16.73 -4.38
C ARG A 66 12.18 -15.36 -3.72
N ARG A 67 12.44 -15.29 -2.41
CA ARG A 67 12.60 -14.02 -1.68
C ARG A 67 13.76 -13.19 -2.22
N ASN A 68 14.89 -13.82 -2.52
CA ASN A 68 16.05 -13.15 -3.10
C ASN A 68 15.78 -12.66 -4.53
N ALA A 69 15.08 -13.45 -5.35
CA ALA A 69 14.66 -13.03 -6.68
C ALA A 69 13.71 -11.83 -6.62
N GLN A 70 12.74 -11.83 -5.70
CA GLN A 70 11.84 -10.70 -5.51
C GLN A 70 12.59 -9.45 -5.06
N ARG A 71 13.52 -9.57 -4.09
CA ARG A 71 14.35 -8.44 -3.64
C ARG A 71 15.18 -7.83 -4.77
N ARG A 72 15.77 -8.67 -5.63
CA ARG A 72 16.52 -8.23 -6.81
C ARG A 72 15.61 -7.51 -7.80
N ARG A 73 14.45 -8.12 -8.13
CA ARG A 73 13.46 -7.50 -9.01
C ARG A 73 13.01 -6.13 -8.49
N ASN A 74 12.68 -6.03 -7.21
CA ASN A 74 12.27 -4.76 -6.59
C ASN A 74 13.39 -3.73 -6.66
N ARG A 75 14.63 -4.12 -6.34
CA ARG A 75 15.79 -3.23 -6.47
C ARG A 75 15.93 -2.72 -7.90
N ASP A 76 15.93 -3.61 -8.90
CA ASP A 76 16.20 -3.24 -10.29
C ASP A 76 15.11 -2.29 -10.81
N VAL A 77 13.85 -2.61 -10.52
CA VAL A 77 12.67 -1.82 -10.93
C VAL A 77 12.66 -0.45 -10.27
N LEU A 78 12.79 -0.41 -8.94
CA LEU A 78 12.74 0.84 -8.17
C LEU A 78 13.96 1.71 -8.49
N THR A 79 15.15 1.12 -8.64
CA THR A 79 16.35 1.87 -9.04
C THR A 79 16.17 2.48 -10.44
N ALA A 80 15.65 1.72 -11.40
CA ALA A 80 15.41 2.20 -12.76
C ALA A 80 14.36 3.31 -12.82
N TRP A 81 13.29 3.21 -12.01
CA TRP A 81 12.25 4.22 -11.95
C TRP A 81 12.67 5.48 -11.17
N GLY A 82 13.36 5.30 -10.04
CA GLY A 82 13.77 6.36 -9.13
C GLY A 82 14.98 7.17 -9.60
N GLY A 83 15.91 6.54 -10.33
CA GLY A 83 17.15 7.20 -10.81
C GLY A 83 16.90 8.48 -11.61
N PRO A 84 16.10 8.46 -12.70
CA PRO A 84 15.75 9.66 -13.46
C PRO A 84 15.02 10.74 -12.66
N ARG A 85 14.45 10.37 -11.51
CA ARG A 85 13.65 11.20 -10.62
C ARG A 85 14.43 11.77 -9.44
N GLY A 86 15.73 11.47 -9.36
CA GLY A 86 16.59 11.86 -8.25
C GLY A 86 16.31 11.11 -6.94
N LEU A 87 15.69 9.93 -7.02
CA LEU A 87 15.34 9.10 -5.86
C LEU A 87 16.26 7.88 -5.79
N ALA A 88 16.96 7.72 -4.66
CA ALA A 88 17.86 6.62 -4.40
C ALA A 88 17.13 5.42 -3.80
N TYR A 89 17.42 4.23 -4.30
CA TYR A 89 16.90 3.00 -3.72
C TYR A 89 17.51 2.72 -2.34
N ALA A 90 16.65 2.47 -1.35
CA ALA A 90 17.01 1.99 -0.03
C ALA A 90 16.34 0.61 0.22
N PRO A 91 17.07 -0.42 0.66
CA PRO A 91 16.49 -1.74 0.94
C PRO A 91 15.51 -1.74 2.12
N GLY A 92 15.58 -0.71 2.96
CA GLY A 92 14.61 -0.35 3.98
C GLY A 92 14.87 1.09 4.41
N ALA A 93 13.79 1.82 4.68
CA ALA A 93 13.86 3.10 5.38
C ALA A 93 13.38 2.87 6.81
N GLY A 94 14.10 3.37 7.81
CA GLY A 94 13.66 3.22 9.21
C GLY A 94 12.24 3.75 9.35
N ASN A 95 11.36 3.03 10.07
CA ASN A 95 9.96 3.44 10.25
C ASN A 95 9.88 4.55 11.31
N PRO A 96 9.63 5.82 10.94
CA PRO A 96 9.46 6.86 11.93
C PRO A 96 8.07 6.68 12.54
N SER A 97 7.97 6.13 13.75
CA SER A 97 6.70 5.96 14.51
C SER A 97 6.10 7.30 14.97
N THR A 98 5.94 8.22 14.03
CA THR A 98 5.62 9.63 14.22
C THR A 98 4.13 9.86 14.06
N THR A 99 3.52 9.39 12.97
CA THR A 99 2.07 9.50 12.75
C THR A 99 1.30 8.26 13.20
N PRO A 100 -0.02 8.36 13.42
CA PRO A 100 -0.83 7.23 13.87
C PRO A 100 -0.76 5.99 12.97
N LEU A 101 -0.70 6.15 11.64
CA LEU A 101 -0.48 5.03 10.70
C LEU A 101 0.84 4.28 11.00
N LEU A 102 1.92 5.03 11.24
CA LEU A 102 3.26 4.49 11.43
C LEU A 102 3.51 3.91 12.82
N GLN A 103 2.66 4.25 13.80
CA GLN A 103 2.70 3.67 15.16
C GLN A 103 2.25 2.20 15.21
N ARG A 104 1.68 1.66 14.12
CA ARG A 104 1.23 0.25 14.00
C ARG A 104 2.35 -0.80 14.04
N LYS A 105 3.60 -0.39 14.31
CA LYS A 105 4.79 -1.26 14.33
C LYS A 105 4.91 -2.12 13.07
N GLY A 106 4.50 -1.56 11.93
CA GLY A 106 4.65 -2.21 10.64
C GLY A 106 6.09 -2.17 10.14
N ASP A 107 6.28 -2.89 9.04
CA ASP A 107 7.54 -2.94 8.30
C ASP A 107 7.48 -1.98 7.11
N LEU A 108 8.49 -1.12 7.02
CA LEU A 108 8.69 -0.26 5.87
C LEU A 108 9.62 -1.00 4.91
N GLY A 109 9.07 -1.44 3.79
CA GLY A 109 9.77 -2.26 2.81
C GLY A 109 10.84 -1.49 2.04
N PRO A 110 11.28 -2.03 0.89
CA PRO A 110 12.15 -1.30 -0.02
C PRO A 110 11.55 0.06 -0.36
N ALA A 111 12.39 1.08 -0.30
CA ALA A 111 11.99 2.47 -0.37
C ALA A 111 12.81 3.23 -1.43
N LEU A 112 12.30 4.38 -1.82
CA LEU A 112 12.96 5.38 -2.63
C LEU A 112 13.11 6.65 -1.80
N VAL A 113 14.33 7.13 -1.65
CA VAL A 113 14.67 8.27 -0.79
C VAL A 113 15.18 9.42 -1.65
N GLY A 114 14.67 10.63 -1.41
CA GLY A 114 15.10 11.85 -2.06
C GLY A 114 14.05 12.94 -1.89
N SER A 115 14.06 13.95 -2.77
CA SER A 115 13.14 15.08 -2.66
C SER A 115 11.68 14.65 -2.84
N VAL A 116 10.92 14.63 -1.75
CA VAL A 116 9.47 14.34 -1.70
C VAL A 116 8.82 15.27 -0.68
N GLY A 117 7.73 15.95 -1.05
CA GLY A 117 7.04 16.88 -0.15
C GLY A 117 7.88 18.06 0.29
N GLY A 118 8.90 18.43 -0.50
CA GLY A 118 9.89 19.45 -0.12
C GLY A 118 10.98 18.97 0.85
N ASP A 119 10.89 17.75 1.39
CA ASP A 119 11.95 17.15 2.21
C ASP A 119 13.01 16.52 1.31
N PRO A 120 14.29 16.93 1.36
CA PRO A 120 15.36 16.31 0.58
C PRO A 120 15.60 14.83 0.93
N ASP A 121 15.19 14.40 2.14
CA ASP A 121 15.27 13.01 2.60
C ASP A 121 13.88 12.35 2.70
N GLY A 122 12.91 12.85 1.94
CA GLY A 122 11.58 12.26 1.85
C GLY A 122 11.61 10.84 1.27
N VAL A 123 10.56 10.07 1.54
CA VAL A 123 10.54 8.62 1.30
C VAL A 123 9.28 8.21 0.56
N LEU A 124 9.41 7.41 -0.50
CA LEU A 124 8.31 6.64 -1.09
C LEU A 124 8.54 5.16 -0.76
N ALA A 125 7.56 4.49 -0.17
CA ALA A 125 7.72 3.10 0.23
C ALA A 125 6.39 2.34 0.29
N HIS A 126 6.50 1.03 0.36
CA HIS A 126 5.41 0.18 0.83
C HIS A 126 5.54 -0.02 2.33
N TYR A 127 4.44 0.17 3.04
CA TYR A 127 4.33 -0.09 4.47
C TYR A 127 3.35 -1.23 4.71
N THR A 128 3.76 -2.20 5.51
CA THR A 128 2.96 -3.39 5.81
C THR A 128 2.80 -3.52 7.31
N TYR A 129 1.56 -3.60 7.77
CA TYR A 129 1.25 -3.81 9.18
C TYR A 129 0.12 -4.82 9.32
N THR A 130 -0.12 -5.28 10.54
CA THR A 130 -1.13 -6.30 10.79
C THR A 130 -2.19 -5.76 11.74
N VAL A 131 -3.45 -5.96 11.37
CA VAL A 131 -4.63 -5.51 12.12
C VAL A 131 -5.40 -6.72 12.63
N GLY A 132 -6.07 -6.56 13.78
CA GLY A 132 -6.85 -7.61 14.43
C GLY A 132 -6.04 -8.49 15.37
N THR A 133 -6.73 -9.40 16.05
CA THR A 133 -6.14 -10.30 17.06
C THR A 133 -6.53 -11.76 16.81
N GLY A 134 -5.62 -12.67 17.11
CA GLY A 134 -5.89 -14.12 17.03
C GLY A 134 -6.21 -14.57 15.60
N LYS A 135 -7.36 -15.25 15.43
CA LYS A 135 -7.77 -15.82 14.13
C LYS A 135 -8.29 -14.79 13.12
N ASN A 136 -8.59 -13.57 13.56
CA ASN A 136 -9.10 -12.49 12.70
C ASN A 136 -7.99 -11.52 12.28
N GLN A 137 -6.74 -11.91 12.46
CA GLN A 137 -5.59 -11.12 12.09
C GLN A 137 -5.42 -11.10 10.56
N HIS A 138 -5.26 -9.90 9.98
CA HIS A 138 -5.02 -9.75 8.55
C HIS A 138 -3.94 -8.68 8.30
N THR A 139 -3.18 -8.87 7.21
CA THR A 139 -2.08 -7.96 6.84
C THR A 139 -2.63 -6.88 5.92
N VAL A 140 -2.39 -5.62 6.29
CA VAL A 140 -2.68 -4.44 5.49
C VAL A 140 -1.38 -4.00 4.82
N LYS A 141 -1.45 -3.78 3.51
CA LYS A 141 -0.36 -3.23 2.70
C LYS A 141 -0.81 -1.86 2.19
N VAL A 142 0.04 -0.86 2.38
CA VAL A 142 -0.20 0.50 1.90
C VAL A 142 1.04 1.00 1.16
N SER A 143 0.82 1.82 0.15
CA SER A 143 1.88 2.59 -0.49
C SER A 143 1.82 4.00 0.09
N LEU A 144 2.96 4.56 0.47
CA LEU A 144 3.00 5.85 1.13
C LEU A 144 4.16 6.73 0.68
N ALA A 145 3.96 8.04 0.84
CA ALA A 145 4.97 9.08 0.80
C ALA A 145 5.14 9.65 2.21
N LEU A 146 6.39 9.83 2.65
CA LEU A 146 6.79 10.47 3.89
C LEU A 146 7.62 11.70 3.57
N ALA A 147 7.33 12.80 4.27
CA ALA A 147 8.18 13.98 4.25
C ALA A 147 8.23 14.57 5.65
N ARG A 148 9.42 14.98 6.12
CA ARG A 148 9.52 15.80 7.33
C ARG A 148 9.07 17.21 7.00
N PHE A 149 8.37 17.83 7.93
CA PHE A 149 8.00 19.23 7.83
C PHE A 149 8.17 19.90 9.19
N THR A 150 8.23 21.22 9.18
CA THR A 150 8.14 22.07 10.37
C THR A 150 6.91 22.93 10.23
N GLY A 151 6.06 23.00 11.26
CA GLY A 151 4.86 23.84 11.22
C GLY A 151 3.65 23.18 11.85
N ARG A 152 2.50 23.34 11.19
CA ARG A 152 1.16 22.94 11.65
C ARG A 152 1.01 21.42 11.70
N GLU A 153 0.37 20.93 12.75
CA GLU A 153 0.18 19.49 12.99
C GLU A 153 -1.20 19.19 13.56
N GLY A 154 -1.51 17.90 13.68
CA GLY A 154 -2.76 17.41 14.24
C GLY A 154 -3.90 17.32 13.21
N LEU A 155 -3.59 17.24 11.91
CA LEU A 155 -4.58 17.03 10.85
C LEU A 155 -4.52 15.59 10.33
N ARG A 156 -5.69 14.98 10.15
CA ARG A 156 -5.87 13.74 9.41
C ARG A 156 -7.04 13.87 8.43
N VAL A 157 -6.86 13.32 7.24
CA VAL A 157 -7.86 13.20 6.19
C VAL A 157 -7.99 11.72 5.86
N VAL A 158 -9.18 11.16 6.03
CA VAL A 158 -9.48 9.75 5.70
C VAL A 158 -10.70 9.70 4.81
N VAL A 159 -10.82 8.66 4.00
CA VAL A 159 -12.08 8.36 3.30
C VAL A 159 -13.13 7.93 4.32
N ARG A 160 -14.35 8.46 4.23
CA ARG A 160 -15.42 8.18 5.19
C ARG A 160 -15.78 6.68 5.30
N ASP A 161 -15.63 5.94 4.20
CA ASP A 161 -15.75 4.48 4.16
C ASP A 161 -14.46 3.74 4.62
N GLY A 162 -13.70 4.32 5.55
CA GLY A 162 -12.30 4.07 5.97
C GLY A 162 -11.84 2.64 6.34
N ARG A 163 -12.61 1.61 5.98
CA ARG A 163 -12.29 0.18 6.06
C ARG A 163 -10.98 -0.22 5.41
N GLN A 164 -10.41 0.59 4.51
CA GLN A 164 -9.20 0.25 3.76
C GLN A 164 -7.93 0.18 4.62
N PHE A 165 -7.92 0.85 5.78
CA PHE A 165 -6.74 0.95 6.64
C PHE A 165 -6.89 0.29 8.02
N GLY A 166 -8.07 -0.24 8.35
CA GLY A 166 -8.30 -0.96 9.61
C GLY A 166 -8.15 -0.08 10.86
N PHE A 167 -8.78 1.09 10.83
CA PHE A 167 -8.65 2.12 11.87
C PHE A 167 -9.55 1.96 13.10
N ASP A 168 -10.43 0.96 13.11
CA ASP A 168 -11.40 0.74 14.17
C ASP A 168 -10.78 0.81 15.58
N GLY A 169 -11.17 1.82 16.36
CA GLY A 169 -10.88 1.96 17.79
C GLY A 169 -9.46 2.35 18.18
N LEU A 170 -8.71 3.08 17.34
CA LEU A 170 -7.32 3.47 17.64
C LEU A 170 -7.06 4.96 17.83
N PHE A 171 -8.08 5.79 17.69
CA PHE A 171 -7.92 7.23 17.61
C PHE A 171 -8.83 7.96 18.60
N ASP A 172 -8.79 7.52 19.86
CA ASP A 172 -9.57 8.14 20.93
C ASP A 172 -9.16 9.61 21.18
N ASP A 173 -7.94 10.01 20.76
CA ASP A 173 -7.43 11.38 20.81
C ASP A 173 -7.68 12.17 19.51
N TRP A 174 -8.56 11.70 18.61
CA TRP A 174 -8.92 12.41 17.38
C TRP A 174 -10.42 12.67 17.35
N SER A 175 -10.78 13.84 16.85
CA SER A 175 -12.17 14.29 16.78
C SER A 175 -12.50 14.77 15.38
N ALA A 176 -13.70 14.43 14.90
CA ALA A 176 -14.18 14.88 13.60
C ALA A 176 -14.26 16.41 13.55
N PHE A 177 -13.80 16.99 12.45
CA PHE A 177 -13.81 18.41 12.16
C PHE A 177 -14.76 18.70 11.00
N ASP A 178 -15.72 19.59 11.24
CA ASP A 178 -16.67 20.04 10.23
C ASP A 178 -15.99 21.07 9.31
N THR A 179 -15.77 20.69 8.06
CA THR A 179 -15.14 21.58 7.07
C THR A 179 -16.06 22.66 6.54
N GLN A 180 -17.36 22.60 6.87
CA GLN A 180 -18.43 23.39 6.27
C GLN A 180 -18.58 23.19 4.75
N SER A 181 -17.98 22.13 4.19
CA SER A 181 -18.15 21.72 2.80
C SER A 181 -18.86 20.38 2.75
N ALA A 182 -20.15 20.43 2.39
CA ALA A 182 -20.98 19.24 2.27
C ALA A 182 -20.38 18.21 1.30
N GLU A 183 -19.73 18.63 0.21
CA GLU A 183 -19.09 17.70 -0.73
C GLU A 183 -17.87 16.99 -0.13
N VAL A 184 -17.07 17.69 0.68
CA VAL A 184 -15.90 17.11 1.34
C VAL A 184 -16.36 16.18 2.44
N ASP A 185 -17.25 16.65 3.32
CA ASP A 185 -17.70 15.89 4.48
C ASP A 185 -18.50 14.63 4.08
N ASP A 186 -19.12 14.60 2.89
CA ASP A 186 -19.76 13.40 2.35
C ASP A 186 -18.75 12.29 2.00
N ARG A 187 -17.57 12.65 1.50
CA ARG A 187 -16.57 11.70 0.97
C ARG A 187 -15.44 11.40 1.95
N PHE A 188 -15.08 12.38 2.75
CA PHE A 188 -13.93 12.36 3.64
C PHE A 188 -14.37 12.60 5.08
N GLU A 189 -13.65 11.98 5.99
CA GLU A 189 -13.66 12.29 7.40
C GLU A 189 -12.37 13.05 7.70
N ILE A 190 -12.54 14.33 8.05
CA ILE A 190 -11.45 15.20 8.49
C ILE A 190 -11.41 15.14 10.00
N GLU A 191 -10.24 14.87 10.55
CA GLU A 191 -10.07 14.68 11.97
C GLU A 191 -8.93 15.55 12.49
N VAL A 192 -9.15 16.06 13.70
CA VAL A 192 -8.22 16.91 14.42
C VAL A 192 -7.85 16.26 15.73
N ARG A 193 -6.55 16.25 15.99
CA ARG A 193 -6.01 15.68 17.22
C ARG A 193 -6.36 16.55 18.42
N GLU A 194 -6.71 15.92 19.54
CA GLU A 194 -7.01 16.60 20.80
C GLU A 194 -5.83 17.44 21.27
N GLY A 195 -6.11 18.69 21.67
CA GLY A 195 -5.10 19.63 22.15
C GLY A 195 -4.40 20.44 21.04
N HIS A 196 -4.65 20.13 19.76
CA HIS A 196 -4.20 20.95 18.64
C HIS A 196 -5.17 22.11 18.37
N ASP A 197 -4.63 23.21 17.83
CA ASP A 197 -5.40 24.41 17.50
C ASP A 197 -6.21 24.18 16.20
N PRO A 198 -7.56 24.23 16.24
CA PRO A 198 -8.40 24.06 15.05
C PRO A 198 -8.12 25.11 13.95
N VAL A 199 -7.56 26.27 14.31
CA VAL A 199 -7.15 27.28 13.33
C VAL A 199 -6.04 26.75 12.42
N GLN A 200 -5.06 26.01 12.96
CA GLN A 200 -3.99 25.42 12.16
C GLN A 200 -4.54 24.42 11.14
N VAL A 201 -5.55 23.66 11.52
CA VAL A 201 -6.23 22.71 10.64
C VAL A 201 -6.96 23.46 9.51
N THR A 202 -7.66 24.54 9.86
CA THR A 202 -8.36 25.38 8.88
C THR A 202 -7.38 26.01 7.89
N GLU A 203 -6.20 26.43 8.34
CA GLU A 203 -5.15 26.96 7.47
C GLU A 203 -4.55 25.88 6.55
N LEU A 204 -4.45 24.63 7.00
CA LEU A 204 -4.03 23.49 6.17
C LEU A 204 -5.12 23.07 5.16
N LEU A 205 -6.39 23.27 5.49
CA LEU A 205 -7.55 22.96 4.66
C LEU A 205 -8.03 24.18 3.87
N ASP A 206 -7.10 24.86 3.21
CA ASP A 206 -7.46 25.97 2.34
C ASP A 206 -8.43 25.49 1.22
N PRO A 207 -9.24 26.39 0.62
CA PRO A 207 -10.19 26.01 -0.41
C PRO A 207 -9.58 25.28 -1.63
N VAL A 208 -8.30 25.53 -1.94
CA VAL A 208 -7.59 24.84 -3.02
C VAL A 208 -7.28 23.39 -2.64
N VAL A 209 -6.90 23.15 -1.38
CA VAL A 209 -6.70 21.79 -0.85
C VAL A 209 -8.01 21.01 -0.85
N LEU A 210 -9.10 21.62 -0.38
CA LEU A 210 -10.42 20.97 -0.38
C LEU A 210 -10.88 20.63 -1.81
N ALA A 211 -10.72 21.56 -2.76
CA ALA A 211 -11.00 21.29 -4.18
C ALA A 211 -10.12 20.16 -4.73
N SER A 212 -8.82 20.19 -4.42
CA SER A 212 -7.87 19.14 -4.83
C SER A 212 -8.30 17.77 -4.30
N LEU A 213 -8.71 17.66 -3.03
CA LEU A 213 -9.22 16.41 -2.46
C LEU A 213 -10.42 15.86 -3.24
N LEU A 214 -11.34 16.71 -3.69
CA LEU A 214 -12.52 16.32 -4.46
C LEU A 214 -12.19 15.88 -5.90
N GLU A 215 -11.16 16.47 -6.49
CA GLU A 215 -10.68 16.16 -7.85
C GLU A 215 -9.75 14.95 -7.90
N THR A 216 -9.12 14.63 -6.77
CA THR A 216 -8.14 13.55 -6.67
C THR A 216 -8.80 12.18 -6.83
N GLY A 217 -8.48 11.47 -7.90
CA GLY A 217 -8.77 10.03 -8.00
C GLY A 217 -7.95 9.24 -6.98
N GLY A 218 -8.57 8.26 -6.30
CA GLY A 218 -7.86 7.31 -5.44
C GLY A 218 -7.88 7.59 -3.93
N HIS A 219 -8.61 8.62 -3.48
CA HIS A 219 -8.93 8.92 -2.06
C HIS A 219 -7.80 8.56 -1.06
N PRO A 220 -6.67 9.29 -1.09
CA PRO A 220 -5.56 9.00 -0.19
C PRO A 220 -5.92 9.35 1.25
N LEU A 221 -5.29 8.64 2.18
CA LEU A 221 -5.13 9.12 3.54
C LEU A 221 -4.04 10.18 3.58
N VAL A 222 -4.28 11.26 4.29
CA VAL A 222 -3.27 12.28 4.61
C VAL A 222 -3.18 12.44 6.12
N GLU A 223 -1.99 12.34 6.68
CA GLU A 223 -1.71 12.63 8.10
C GLU A 223 -0.60 13.66 8.20
N VAL A 224 -0.80 14.68 9.02
CA VAL A 224 0.17 15.73 9.32
C VAL A 224 0.29 15.79 10.84
N ASP A 225 1.28 15.10 11.41
CA ASP A 225 1.45 15.00 12.87
C ASP A 225 2.92 14.83 13.24
N ARG A 226 3.33 15.40 14.38
CA ARG A 226 4.68 15.29 14.96
C ARG A 226 5.82 15.57 13.96
N GLY A 227 5.62 16.58 13.10
CA GLY A 227 6.60 16.98 12.08
C GLY A 227 6.75 16.02 10.89
N THR A 228 5.79 15.12 10.67
CA THR A 228 5.77 14.20 9.53
C THR A 228 4.48 14.31 8.73
N LEU A 229 4.61 14.57 7.43
CA LEU A 229 3.54 14.44 6.44
C LEU A 229 3.56 13.00 5.93
N VAL A 230 2.42 12.34 5.99
CA VAL A 230 2.19 11.03 5.40
C VAL A 230 1.04 11.13 4.42
N VAL A 231 1.30 10.76 3.18
CA VAL A 231 0.24 10.52 2.19
C VAL A 231 0.25 9.03 1.90
N ALA A 232 -0.87 8.33 2.06
CA ALA A 232 -0.94 6.89 1.88
C ALA A 232 -2.16 6.46 1.07
N ILE A 233 -2.00 5.39 0.30
CA ILE A 233 -3.09 4.68 -0.35
C ILE A 233 -3.09 3.24 0.13
N GLY A 234 -4.26 2.78 0.57
CA GLY A 234 -4.50 1.45 1.10
C GLY A 234 -5.37 0.60 0.18
N GLY A 235 -5.65 -0.63 0.61
CA GLY A 235 -6.60 -1.52 -0.08
C GLY A 235 -6.01 -2.43 -1.16
N HIS A 236 -4.69 -2.49 -1.31
CA HIS A 236 -4.05 -3.41 -2.26
C HIS A 236 -3.97 -4.84 -1.70
N VAL A 237 -5.10 -5.55 -1.69
CA VAL A 237 -5.13 -6.97 -1.36
C VAL A 237 -4.49 -7.77 -2.50
N GLY A 238 -3.38 -8.43 -2.21
CA GLY A 238 -2.75 -9.37 -3.15
C GLY A 238 -1.71 -8.77 -4.10
N ILE A 239 -1.43 -7.46 -4.05
CA ILE A 239 -0.34 -6.88 -4.85
C ILE A 239 1.00 -7.26 -4.21
N ASP A 240 1.87 -7.85 -5.03
CA ASP A 240 3.26 -8.08 -4.66
C ASP A 240 3.99 -6.73 -4.65
N PRO A 241 4.58 -6.29 -3.52
CA PRO A 241 5.31 -5.02 -3.48
C PRO A 241 6.37 -5.03 -4.59
N GLY A 242 6.26 -4.11 -5.56
CA GLY A 242 7.01 -4.15 -6.81
C GLY A 242 6.42 -3.32 -7.97
N VAL A 243 6.60 -3.80 -9.20
CA VAL A 243 6.35 -3.10 -10.49
C VAL A 243 4.94 -2.51 -10.64
N GLU A 244 3.95 -3.10 -9.98
CA GLU A 244 2.53 -2.79 -10.18
C GLU A 244 2.09 -1.48 -9.49
N ASP A 245 2.95 -0.87 -8.66
CA ASP A 245 2.62 0.34 -7.88
C ASP A 245 3.39 1.60 -8.30
N LEU A 246 4.13 1.59 -9.41
CA LEU A 246 4.90 2.78 -9.83
C LEU A 246 4.02 3.99 -10.18
N ALA A 247 2.81 3.75 -10.70
CA ALA A 247 1.83 4.81 -10.94
C ALA A 247 1.35 5.44 -9.62
N TRP A 248 1.18 4.62 -8.57
CA TRP A 248 0.86 5.11 -7.24
C TRP A 248 2.00 5.90 -6.62
N PHE A 249 3.25 5.52 -6.86
CA PHE A 249 4.39 6.31 -6.38
C PHE A 249 4.46 7.68 -7.04
N GLU A 250 4.15 7.79 -8.33
CA GLU A 250 4.04 9.08 -9.01
C GLU A 250 2.92 9.93 -8.40
N PHE A 251 1.74 9.33 -8.20
CA PHE A 251 0.60 9.97 -7.56
C PHE A 251 0.93 10.45 -6.13
N LEU A 252 1.48 9.57 -5.29
CA LEU A 252 1.80 9.84 -3.90
C LEU A 252 2.87 10.93 -3.79
N ARG A 253 3.88 10.92 -4.66
CA ARG A 253 4.88 11.99 -4.74
C ARG A 253 4.22 13.32 -5.09
N ALA A 254 3.40 13.36 -6.13
CA ALA A 254 2.73 14.59 -6.55
C ALA A 254 1.83 15.17 -5.44
N ARG A 255 1.08 14.31 -4.73
CA ARG A 255 0.29 14.72 -3.57
C ARG A 255 1.18 15.20 -2.42
N ALA A 256 2.27 14.49 -2.09
CA ALA A 256 3.18 14.94 -1.05
C ALA A 256 3.83 16.29 -1.40
N ASP A 257 4.27 16.49 -2.64
CA ASP A 257 4.84 17.75 -3.13
C ASP A 257 3.83 18.91 -3.03
N GLU A 258 2.57 18.66 -3.36
CA GLU A 258 1.48 19.64 -3.21
C GLU A 258 1.24 20.02 -1.74
N TRP A 259 1.07 19.03 -0.86
CA TRP A 259 0.87 19.26 0.57
C TRP A 259 2.09 19.92 1.23
N GLY A 260 3.30 19.48 0.88
CA GLY A 260 4.55 20.05 1.39
C GLY A 260 4.74 21.51 1.00
N ALA A 261 4.45 21.86 -0.26
CA ALA A 261 4.50 23.25 -0.72
C ALA A 261 3.51 24.15 0.04
N ARG A 262 2.34 23.62 0.41
CA ARG A 262 1.33 24.35 1.19
C ARG A 262 1.77 24.56 2.62
N ILE A 263 2.23 23.50 3.29
CA ILE A 263 2.74 23.58 4.66
C ILE A 263 3.90 24.59 4.75
N ALA A 264 4.77 24.65 3.75
CA ALA A 264 5.90 25.58 3.70
C ALA A 264 5.53 27.02 3.29
N GLY A 265 4.41 27.21 2.58
CA GLY A 265 3.99 28.50 2.02
C GLY A 265 3.14 29.37 2.95
N ILE A 266 2.70 28.83 4.09
CA ILE A 266 1.85 29.50 5.08
C ILE A 266 2.66 29.81 6.34
#